data_AF-A0A1F9DJC9-F1
#
_entry.id   AF-A0A1F9DJC9-F1
#
_cell.length_a   1.000
_cell.length_b   1.000
_cell.length_c   1.000
_cell.angle_alpha   90.00
_cell.angle_beta   90.00
_cell.angle_gamma   90.00
#
_symmetry.space_group_name_H-M   'P 1'
#
loop_
_entity.id
_entity.type
_entity.pdbx_description
1 polymer ?
#
loop_
_entity_poly.entity_id
_entity_poly.type
_entity_poly.pdbx_seq_one_letter_code
_entity_poly.pdbx_strand_id
1 'polypeptide(L)' 'MDKMVHCKDFGSECTFMACAETETELFEKVLEHGRAVHGMKEFSPDFYDKVRASIREGYCDLEDELCQYGECCC' A
#
# COMPACT_ATOMS: atom_id res chain seq x y z
N MET A 1 -11.50 0.08 -9.64
CA MET A 1 -10.09 0.49 -9.75
C MET A 1 -9.65 0.74 -8.35
N ASP A 2 -8.75 -0.09 -7.90
CA ASP A 2 -8.25 -0.05 -6.54
C ASP A 2 -7.11 0.94 -6.47
N LYS A 3 -6.73 1.28 -5.26
CA LYS A 3 -5.67 2.23 -4.96
C LYS A 3 -4.51 1.45 -4.40
N MET A 4 -3.32 1.67 -4.93
CA MET A 4 -2.12 0.98 -4.50
C MET A 4 -0.96 1.95 -4.22
N VAL A 5 -0.12 1.59 -3.25
CA VAL A 5 1.15 2.26 -2.96
C VAL A 5 2.22 1.24 -2.61
N HIS A 6 3.47 1.52 -2.95
CA HIS A 6 4.61 0.75 -2.43
C HIS A 6 5.39 1.54 -1.39
N CYS A 7 5.87 0.86 -0.36
CA CYS A 7 6.75 1.48 0.63
C CYS A 7 8.05 2.05 0.02
N LYS A 8 8.53 1.47 -1.08
CA LYS A 8 9.66 1.99 -1.85
C LYS A 8 9.42 3.38 -2.43
N ASP A 9 8.17 3.74 -2.74
CA ASP A 9 7.82 5.06 -3.27
C ASP A 9 8.05 6.16 -2.21
N PHE A 10 8.12 5.79 -0.93
CA PHE A 10 8.45 6.70 0.16
C PHE A 10 9.96 6.85 0.41
N GLY A 11 10.80 6.12 -0.34
CA GLY A 11 12.26 6.10 -0.18
C GLY A 11 12.77 5.06 0.82
N SER A 12 11.93 4.09 1.20
CA SER A 12 12.36 2.95 2.03
C SER A 12 12.86 1.80 1.17
N GLU A 13 13.69 0.91 1.73
CA GLU A 13 14.06 -0.36 1.09
C GLU A 13 12.98 -1.45 1.28
N CYS A 14 11.82 -1.08 1.86
CA CYS A 14 10.73 -2.01 2.10
C CYS A 14 9.96 -2.30 0.80
N THR A 15 9.83 -3.60 0.49
CA THR A 15 9.14 -4.10 -0.69
C THR A 15 7.63 -4.22 -0.53
N PHE A 16 7.09 -3.89 0.66
CA PHE A 16 5.66 -3.96 0.94
C PHE A 16 4.85 -3.11 -0.05
N MET A 17 3.74 -3.69 -0.49
CA MET A 17 2.73 -3.05 -1.32
C MET A 17 1.41 -3.09 -0.54
N ALA A 18 0.74 -1.95 -0.45
CA ALA A 18 -0.63 -1.89 0.02
C ALA A 18 -1.54 -1.67 -1.18
N CYS A 19 -2.66 -2.39 -1.22
CA CYS A 19 -3.73 -2.20 -2.19
C CYS A 19 -5.10 -2.26 -1.49
N ALA A 20 -6.03 -1.37 -1.84
CA ALA A 20 -7.38 -1.35 -1.31
C ALA A 20 -8.35 -0.57 -2.23
N GLU A 21 -9.65 -0.85 -2.14
CA GLU A 21 -10.69 -0.16 -2.92
C GLU A 21 -10.75 1.35 -2.58
N THR A 22 -10.64 1.68 -1.30
CA THR A 22 -10.72 3.07 -0.80
C THR A 22 -9.38 3.60 -0.32
N GLU A 23 -9.22 4.94 -0.34
CA GLU A 23 -8.02 5.57 0.23
C GLU A 23 -7.91 5.30 1.72
N THR A 24 -9.03 5.35 2.44
CA THR A 24 -9.07 5.12 3.89
C THR A 24 -8.50 3.75 4.25
N GLU A 25 -8.96 2.69 3.59
CA GLU A 25 -8.45 1.33 3.83
C GLU A 25 -6.98 1.21 3.43
N LEU A 26 -6.57 1.87 2.35
CA LEU A 26 -5.16 1.93 1.95
C LEU A 26 -4.31 2.56 3.06
N PHE A 27 -4.78 3.68 3.61
CA PHE A 27 -4.11 4.37 4.71
C PHE A 27 -3.99 3.50 5.96
N GLU A 28 -5.05 2.77 6.32
CA GLU A 28 -5.03 1.86 7.45
C GLU A 28 -4.00 0.74 7.26
N LYS A 29 -3.94 0.13 6.07
CA LYS A 29 -2.94 -0.91 5.73
C LYS A 29 -1.50 -0.38 5.81
N VAL A 30 -1.24 0.80 5.24
CA VAL A 30 0.11 1.40 5.25
C VAL A 30 0.50 1.80 6.68
N LEU A 31 -0.45 2.29 7.49
CA LEU A 31 -0.21 2.66 8.89
C LEU A 31 0.05 1.45 9.78
N GLU A 32 -0.73 0.38 9.62
CA GLU A 32 -0.51 -0.88 10.32
C GLU A 32 0.87 -1.45 10.00
N HIS A 33 1.23 -1.48 8.71
CA HIS A 33 2.56 -1.89 8.28
C HIS A 33 3.66 -0.98 8.86
N GLY A 34 3.50 0.34 8.76
CA GLY A 34 4.44 1.32 9.29
C GLY A 34 4.66 1.16 10.80
N ARG A 35 3.60 0.86 11.57
CA ARG A 35 3.66 0.56 13.00
C ARG A 35 4.43 -0.73 13.27
N ALA A 36 4.09 -1.81 12.56
CA ALA A 36 4.62 -3.14 12.82
C ALA A 36 6.09 -3.31 12.37
N VAL A 37 6.44 -2.78 11.21
CA VAL A 37 7.76 -3.01 10.57
C VAL A 37 8.73 -1.87 10.83
N HIS A 38 8.24 -0.63 10.85
CA HIS A 38 9.09 0.58 10.94
C HIS A 38 8.97 1.30 12.29
N GLY A 39 8.12 0.81 13.21
CA GLY A 39 7.91 1.44 14.51
C GLY A 39 7.27 2.83 14.43
N MET A 40 6.65 3.18 13.30
CA MET A 40 5.98 4.46 13.11
C MET A 40 4.71 4.49 13.95
N LYS A 41 4.62 5.35 14.96
CA LYS A 41 3.41 5.41 15.81
C LYS A 41 2.21 6.01 15.09
N GLU A 42 2.47 7.06 14.31
CA GLU A 42 1.48 7.90 13.68
C GLU A 42 2.08 8.54 12.43
N PHE A 43 1.23 8.81 11.44
CA PHE A 43 1.61 9.58 10.26
C PHE A 43 1.50 11.07 10.56
N SER A 44 2.55 11.80 10.22
CA SER A 44 2.45 13.26 10.15
C SER A 44 1.49 13.64 9.02
N PRO A 45 0.86 14.84 9.08
CA PRO A 45 0.02 15.34 7.98
C PRO A 45 0.74 15.29 6.63
N ASP A 46 2.02 15.68 6.60
CA ASP A 46 2.87 15.61 5.42
C ASP A 46 3.00 14.19 4.85
N PHE A 47 3.06 13.18 5.71
CA PHE A 47 3.12 11.79 5.26
C PHE A 47 1.78 11.34 4.66
N TYR A 48 0.65 11.83 5.16
CA TYR A 48 -0.65 11.56 4.53
C TYR A 48 -0.72 12.13 3.11
N ASP A 49 -0.26 13.37 2.92
CA ASP A 49 -0.18 13.98 1.60
C ASP A 49 0.79 13.23 0.67
N LYS A 50 1.93 12.76 1.20
CA LYS A 50 2.89 11.96 0.44
C LYS A 50 2.32 10.62 0.00
N VAL A 51 1.61 9.92 0.89
CA VAL A 51 0.91 8.67 0.56
C VAL A 51 -0.11 8.92 -0.53
N ARG A 52 -0.99 9.93 -0.37
CA ARG A 52 -1.96 10.37 -1.39
C ARG A 52 -1.31 10.64 -2.74
N ALA A 53 -0.22 11.41 -2.76
CA ALA A 53 0.51 11.73 -3.99
C ALA A 53 1.19 10.52 -4.64
N SER A 54 1.42 9.45 -3.87
CA SER A 54 2.02 8.21 -4.36
C SER A 54 0.99 7.15 -4.77
N ILE A 55 -0.30 7.39 -4.54
CA ILE A 55 -1.37 6.46 -4.91
C ILE A 55 -1.39 6.28 -6.43
N ARG A 56 -1.40 5.03 -6.85
CA ARG A 56 -1.61 4.61 -8.23
C ARG A 56 -2.88 3.79 -8.32
N GLU A 57 -3.49 3.78 -9.50
CA GLU A 57 -4.59 2.88 -9.79
C GLU A 57 -4.03 1.46 -9.98
N GLY A 58 -4.63 0.50 -9.27
CA GLY A 58 -4.31 -0.91 -9.31
C GLY A 58 -5.58 -1.75 -9.34
N TYR A 59 -5.40 -3.07 -9.34
CA TYR A 59 -6.50 -4.02 -9.22
C TYR A 59 -6.06 -5.15 -8.29
N CYS A 60 -6.33 -5.02 -7.00
CA CYS A 60 -6.01 -6.08 -6.03
C CYS A 60 -6.98 -7.24 -6.18
N ASP A 61 -8.24 -6.98 -6.56
CA ASP A 61 -9.25 -8.03 -6.72
C ASP A 61 -9.11 -8.81 -8.03
N LEU A 62 -8.39 -8.27 -9.03
CA LEU A 62 -8.01 -9.04 -10.23
C LEU A 62 -6.91 -10.06 -9.95
N GLU A 63 -6.23 -9.95 -8.81
CA GLU A 63 -5.27 -10.96 -8.39
C GLU A 63 -5.97 -12.26 -7.97
N ASP A 64 -7.25 -12.29 -7.61
CA ASP A 64 -7.93 -13.57 -7.30
C ASP A 64 -8.23 -14.38 -8.60
N GLU A 65 -8.57 -13.70 -9.70
CA GLU A 65 -8.79 -14.33 -11.02
C GLU A 65 -7.47 -14.62 -11.77
N LEU A 66 -6.39 -13.87 -11.51
CA LEU A 66 -5.06 -14.07 -12.11
C LEU A 66 -4.08 -14.87 -11.22
N CYS A 67 -4.31 -15.01 -9.91
CA CYS A 67 -3.59 -15.95 -9.03
C CYS A 67 -3.81 -17.40 -9.46
N GLN A 68 -4.86 -17.67 -10.24
CA GLN A 68 -5.07 -18.99 -10.85
C GLN A 68 -3.96 -19.35 -11.85
N TYR A 69 -3.21 -18.36 -12.34
CA TYR A 69 -2.02 -18.52 -13.20
C TYR A 69 -0.71 -18.15 -12.48
N GLY A 70 -0.71 -18.36 -11.15
CA GLY A 70 0.42 -18.43 -10.23
C GLY A 70 1.76 -17.90 -10.71
N GLU A 71 2.06 -16.63 -10.43
CA GLU A 71 3.42 -16.08 -10.34
C GLU A 71 3.41 -14.57 -9.97
N CYS A 72 2.54 -14.11 -9.06
CA CYS A 72 2.69 -12.82 -8.38
C CYS A 72 1.66 -12.73 -7.26
N CYS A 73 1.99 -13.23 -6.09
CA CYS A 73 1.58 -12.63 -4.83
C CYS A 73 2.45 -13.24 -3.73
N CYS A 74 3.03 -12.36 -2.94
CA CYS A 74 4.02 -12.62 -1.90
C CYS A 74 3.53 -13.62 -0.84
#